data_AF-A0A2G5CRL9-F1
#
_entry.id   AF-A0A2G5CRL9-F1
#
_cell.length_a   1.000
_cell.length_b   1.000
_cell.length_c   1.000
_cell.angle_alpha   90.00
_cell.angle_beta   90.00
_cell.angle_gamma   90.00
#
_symmetry.space_group_name_H-M   'P 1'
#
loop_
_entity.id
_entity.type
_entity.pdbx_description
1 polymer ?
#
loop_
_entity_poly.entity_id
_entity_poly.type
_entity_poly.pdbx_seq_one_letter_code
_entity_poly.pdbx_strand_id
1 'polypeptide(L)'
;MASNQNNESKEHEQEEEERITEKATKAAEDLYNIRDTYFSIDPQDKITKLQNQVDLAINLVDSIPLEQRKSTSQRANYEFLRGKILDVFSDYRKEAEDHLSKAVKLNPSFADAWLCLGNCIWKKGDLLSAKNCFTLALNKGPNKKILCQLSMLERKLSQGTENQVQIVEDSIRHAKEAIALDVKDGNSWYNLGNACLTSFFVTGACDHRQLLQSLKAYQNAEKDEAMKSNPDLYFNSATVNKYLENYERALTGFEAAALKDPGLNATEEVQKMVTLLDKLVNCSKGQVRGKRFASLASSLSLINLNSSHRKATIRLLSEGLNKEVAVIGKVLLFIKHDNVAPLYYLLCDSEKTFFILSVYGVRADVIKEGDQLTLVAPYFRDVNFCWNSKVCSFILFPILSSRGLCS
;
A
#
# COMPACT_ATOMS: atom_id res chain seq x y z
N MET A 1 -18.88 -63.27 10.06
CA MET A 1 -17.85 -62.68 10.94
C MET A 1 -16.65 -62.17 10.14
N ALA A 2 -16.05 -62.95 9.24
CA ALA A 2 -14.94 -62.49 8.38
C ALA A 2 -15.30 -61.32 7.41
N SER A 3 -16.56 -61.20 7.00
CA SER A 3 -17.05 -60.11 6.14
C SER A 3 -17.27 -58.78 6.87
N ASN A 4 -17.55 -58.79 8.18
CA ASN A 4 -17.67 -57.56 8.98
C ASN A 4 -16.30 -57.01 9.38
N GLN A 5 -15.36 -57.88 9.79
CA GLN A 5 -13.98 -57.47 10.09
C GLN A 5 -13.29 -56.84 8.88
N ASN A 6 -13.56 -57.31 7.65
CA ASN A 6 -12.97 -56.74 6.43
C ASN A 6 -13.56 -55.38 6.03
N ASN A 7 -14.77 -55.03 6.50
CA ASN A 7 -15.37 -53.72 6.29
C ASN A 7 -14.88 -52.72 7.35
N GLU A 8 -14.81 -53.14 8.62
CA GLU A 8 -14.27 -52.32 9.70
C GLU A 8 -12.79 -51.95 9.48
N SER A 9 -11.96 -52.87 8.96
CA SER A 9 -10.56 -52.57 8.62
C SER A 9 -10.43 -51.56 7.47
N LYS A 10 -11.30 -51.64 6.45
CA LYS A 10 -11.29 -50.72 5.31
C LYS A 10 -11.79 -49.32 5.68
N GLU A 11 -12.80 -49.25 6.55
CA GLU A 11 -13.29 -47.98 7.09
C GLU A 11 -12.20 -47.31 7.94
N HIS A 12 -11.50 -48.07 8.79
CA HIS A 12 -10.42 -47.55 9.63
C HIS A 12 -9.18 -47.13 8.81
N GLU A 13 -8.83 -47.85 7.75
CA GLU A 13 -7.78 -47.44 6.80
C GLU A 13 -8.19 -46.15 6.09
N GLN A 14 -9.42 -46.06 5.58
CA GLN A 14 -9.90 -44.88 4.87
C GLN A 14 -9.95 -43.62 5.77
N GLU A 15 -10.33 -43.76 7.04
CA GLU A 15 -10.30 -42.68 8.05
C GLU A 15 -8.86 -42.24 8.38
N GLU A 16 -7.93 -43.19 8.53
CA GLU A 16 -6.53 -42.87 8.80
C GLU A 16 -5.86 -42.18 7.60
N GLU A 17 -6.24 -42.56 6.39
CA GLU A 17 -5.73 -41.95 5.16
C GLU A 17 -6.27 -40.52 4.94
N GLU A 18 -7.57 -40.28 5.16
CA GLU A 18 -8.17 -38.93 5.08
C GLU A 18 -7.48 -37.97 6.08
N ARG A 19 -7.16 -38.49 7.27
CA ARG A 19 -6.40 -37.77 8.30
C ARG A 19 -4.97 -37.40 7.88
N ILE A 20 -4.30 -38.16 7.01
CA ILE A 20 -2.96 -37.80 6.50
C ILE A 20 -3.06 -36.63 5.52
N THR A 21 -4.01 -36.67 4.58
CA THR A 21 -4.23 -35.59 3.61
C THR A 21 -4.62 -34.28 4.31
N GLU A 22 -5.44 -34.34 5.36
CA GLU A 22 -5.75 -33.17 6.20
C GLU A 22 -4.52 -32.61 6.90
N LYS A 23 -3.68 -33.48 7.50
CA LYS A 23 -2.41 -33.05 8.13
C LYS A 23 -1.48 -32.38 7.12
N ALA A 24 -1.35 -32.92 5.92
CA ALA A 24 -0.51 -32.34 4.86
C ALA A 24 -1.06 -30.97 4.40
N THR A 25 -2.38 -30.85 4.27
CA THR A 25 -3.04 -29.58 3.94
C THR A 25 -2.79 -28.53 5.02
N LYS A 26 -2.98 -28.89 6.28
CA LYS A 26 -2.70 -28.01 7.41
C LYS A 26 -1.23 -27.59 7.48
N ALA A 27 -0.30 -28.51 7.25
CA ALA A 27 1.13 -28.19 7.20
C ALA A 27 1.45 -27.17 6.09
N ALA A 28 0.82 -27.29 4.92
CA ALA A 28 0.96 -26.31 3.84
C ALA A 28 0.36 -24.93 4.21
N GLU A 29 -0.73 -24.89 4.98
CA GLU A 29 -1.31 -23.64 5.50
C GLU A 29 -0.44 -22.99 6.56
N ASP A 30 0.08 -23.77 7.51
CA ASP A 30 1.00 -23.31 8.55
C ASP A 30 2.28 -22.72 7.94
N LEU A 31 2.80 -23.31 6.86
CA LEU A 31 3.91 -22.79 6.08
C LEU A 31 3.62 -21.38 5.51
N TYR A 32 2.44 -21.19 4.93
CA TYR A 32 2.04 -19.88 4.39
C TYR A 32 1.78 -18.87 5.52
N ASN A 33 1.25 -19.32 6.66
CA ASN A 33 1.11 -18.47 7.83
C ASN A 33 2.49 -17.98 8.33
N ILE A 34 3.48 -18.86 8.43
CA ILE A 34 4.87 -18.46 8.76
C ILE A 34 5.40 -17.49 7.71
N ARG A 35 5.22 -17.79 6.42
CA ARG A 35 5.66 -16.92 5.33
C ARG A 35 5.04 -15.52 5.43
N ASP A 36 3.77 -15.42 5.80
CA ASP A 36 3.01 -14.16 5.75
C ASP A 36 3.05 -13.37 7.06
N THR A 37 3.42 -13.99 8.18
CA THR A 37 3.37 -13.36 9.52
C THR A 37 4.71 -13.32 10.26
N TYR A 38 5.70 -14.11 9.85
CA TYR A 38 7.03 -14.10 10.45
C TYR A 38 7.94 -13.12 9.72
N PHE A 39 8.31 -12.05 10.42
CA PHE A 39 9.24 -11.02 9.95
C PHE A 39 10.44 -10.99 10.90
N SER A 40 11.65 -11.05 10.34
CA SER A 40 12.91 -11.07 11.08
C SER A 40 13.88 -10.10 10.44
N ILE A 41 14.77 -9.50 11.24
CA ILE A 41 15.82 -8.60 10.76
C ILE A 41 16.77 -9.36 9.83
N ASP A 42 17.01 -10.65 10.11
CA ASP A 42 17.81 -11.52 9.25
C ASP A 42 16.89 -12.33 8.33
N PRO A 43 16.90 -12.08 7.01
CA PRO A 43 16.15 -12.88 6.05
C PRO A 43 16.48 -14.37 6.10
N GLN A 44 17.71 -14.73 6.49
CA GLN A 44 18.16 -16.12 6.56
C GLN A 44 17.45 -16.91 7.66
N ASP A 45 17.07 -16.26 8.76
CA ASP A 45 16.30 -16.88 9.85
C ASP A 45 14.92 -17.35 9.35
N LYS A 46 14.20 -16.49 8.62
CA LYS A 46 12.92 -16.84 8.01
C LYS A 46 13.07 -18.00 7.01
N ILE A 47 14.09 -17.94 6.15
CA ILE A 47 14.38 -19.00 5.16
C ILE A 47 14.64 -20.33 5.86
N THR A 48 15.46 -20.34 6.91
CA THR A 48 15.81 -21.56 7.67
C THR A 48 14.59 -22.15 8.36
N LYS A 49 13.76 -21.29 8.98
CA LYS A 49 12.51 -21.71 9.63
C LYS A 49 11.52 -22.32 8.63
N LEU A 50 11.38 -21.71 7.45
CA LEU A 50 10.55 -22.25 6.37
C LEU A 50 11.10 -23.58 5.86
N GLN A 51 12.41 -23.69 5.62
CA GLN A 51 13.03 -24.91 5.10
C GLN A 51 12.79 -26.12 6.02
N ASN A 52 12.96 -25.97 7.33
CA ASN A 52 12.69 -27.04 8.29
C ASN A 52 11.23 -27.52 8.24
N GLN A 53 10.27 -26.61 8.07
CA GLN A 53 8.85 -26.95 7.99
C GLN A 53 8.46 -27.52 6.62
N VAL A 54 9.13 -27.10 5.55
CA VAL A 54 8.94 -27.64 4.19
C VAL A 54 9.32 -29.11 4.16
N ASP A 55 10.46 -29.48 4.74
CA ASP A 55 10.91 -30.88 4.74
C ASP A 55 9.91 -31.79 5.48
N LEU A 56 9.36 -31.32 6.61
CA LEU A 56 8.30 -32.02 7.34
C LEU A 56 7.01 -32.13 6.52
N ALA A 57 6.59 -31.05 5.86
CA ALA A 57 5.38 -31.03 5.05
C ALA A 57 5.50 -31.92 3.80
N ILE A 58 6.68 -31.96 3.16
CA ILE A 58 6.96 -32.87 2.05
C ILE A 58 6.90 -34.33 2.51
N ASN A 59 7.49 -34.67 3.66
CA ASN A 59 7.40 -36.03 4.20
C ASN A 59 5.95 -36.46 4.46
N LEU A 60 5.09 -35.55 4.95
CA LEU A 60 3.66 -35.81 5.11
C LEU A 60 2.98 -36.06 3.76
N VAL A 61 3.26 -35.24 2.75
CA VAL A 61 2.71 -35.43 1.40
C VAL A 61 3.19 -36.76 0.80
N ASP A 62 4.48 -37.06 0.91
CA ASP A 62 5.05 -38.29 0.37
C ASP A 62 4.49 -39.55 1.06
N SER A 63 4.03 -39.42 2.33
CA SER A 63 3.35 -40.49 3.08
C SER A 63 1.90 -40.77 2.67
N ILE A 64 1.28 -39.92 1.82
CA ILE A 64 -0.09 -40.14 1.32
C ILE A 64 -0.13 -41.44 0.51
N PRO A 65 -0.96 -42.45 0.85
CA PRO A 65 -0.95 -43.75 0.17
C PRO A 65 -1.29 -43.69 -1.32
N LEU A 66 -0.85 -44.70 -2.08
CA LEU A 66 -1.07 -44.78 -3.52
C LEU A 66 -2.57 -44.88 -3.86
N GLU A 67 -3.37 -45.45 -2.97
CA GLU A 67 -4.83 -45.53 -2.97
C GLU A 67 -5.46 -44.14 -3.14
N GLN A 68 -4.97 -43.16 -2.39
CA GLN A 68 -5.34 -41.75 -2.49
C GLN A 68 -4.62 -41.02 -3.63
N ARG A 69 -4.00 -41.74 -4.56
CA ARG A 69 -3.44 -41.23 -5.80
C ARG A 69 -3.99 -41.97 -7.02
N LYS A 70 -5.10 -42.69 -6.87
CA LYS A 70 -5.72 -43.45 -7.98
C LYS A 70 -6.59 -42.57 -8.87
N SER A 71 -7.48 -41.75 -8.29
CA SER A 71 -8.35 -40.89 -9.11
C SER A 71 -7.62 -39.66 -9.62
N THR A 72 -8.07 -39.14 -10.78
CA THR A 72 -7.53 -37.90 -11.37
C THR A 72 -7.61 -36.73 -10.39
N SER A 73 -8.70 -36.62 -9.63
CA SER A 73 -8.90 -35.55 -8.65
C SER A 73 -7.93 -35.67 -7.47
N GLN A 74 -7.74 -36.85 -6.89
CA GLN A 74 -6.82 -37.01 -5.78
C GLN A 74 -5.36 -36.81 -6.22
N ARG A 75 -5.00 -37.26 -7.43
CA ARG A 75 -3.70 -36.96 -8.03
C ARG A 75 -3.49 -35.46 -8.23
N ALA A 76 -4.52 -34.73 -8.67
CA ALA A 76 -4.44 -33.29 -8.79
C ALA A 76 -4.19 -32.62 -7.42
N ASN A 77 -4.86 -33.07 -6.36
CA ASN A 77 -4.64 -32.57 -5.00
C ASN A 77 -3.24 -32.87 -4.48
N TYR A 78 -2.72 -34.08 -4.71
CA TYR A 78 -1.35 -34.45 -4.35
C TYR A 78 -0.31 -33.53 -5.04
N GLU A 79 -0.42 -33.39 -6.37
CA GLU A 79 0.47 -32.53 -7.15
C GLU A 79 0.35 -31.06 -6.71
N PHE A 80 -0.86 -30.60 -6.40
CA PHE A 80 -1.12 -29.26 -5.88
C PHE A 80 -0.44 -29.03 -4.53
N LEU A 81 -0.64 -29.92 -3.55
CA LEU A 81 -0.07 -29.78 -2.21
C LEU A 81 1.45 -29.73 -2.27
N ARG A 82 2.06 -30.65 -3.02
CA ARG A 82 3.52 -30.69 -3.20
C ARG A 82 4.03 -29.39 -3.84
N GLY A 83 3.39 -28.96 -4.93
CA GLY A 83 3.72 -27.72 -5.61
C GLY A 83 3.56 -26.47 -4.73
N LYS A 84 2.48 -26.39 -3.95
CA LYS A 84 2.20 -25.29 -3.02
C LYS A 84 3.24 -25.19 -1.92
N ILE A 85 3.64 -26.31 -1.33
CA ILE A 85 4.69 -26.37 -0.29
C ILE A 85 6.03 -25.88 -0.86
N LEU A 86 6.41 -26.35 -2.05
CA LEU A 86 7.64 -25.93 -2.72
C LEU A 86 7.63 -24.43 -3.10
N ASP A 87 6.46 -23.87 -3.40
CA ASP A 87 6.27 -22.45 -3.72
C ASP A 87 6.25 -21.53 -2.48
N VAL A 88 6.51 -22.01 -1.26
CA VAL A 88 6.46 -21.13 -0.07
C VAL A 88 7.54 -20.04 -0.07
N PHE A 89 8.66 -20.26 -0.76
CA PHE A 89 9.79 -19.33 -0.80
C PHE A 89 9.54 -18.16 -1.76
N SER A 90 10.24 -17.05 -1.52
CA SER A 90 10.19 -15.86 -2.38
C SER A 90 10.76 -16.12 -3.78
N ASP A 91 11.79 -16.97 -3.87
CA ASP A 91 12.47 -17.29 -5.12
C ASP A 91 11.70 -18.34 -5.93
N TYR A 92 11.81 -18.23 -7.25
CA TYR A 92 11.24 -19.20 -8.18
C TYR A 92 11.89 -20.57 -8.03
N ARG A 93 11.05 -21.62 -7.92
CA ARG A 93 11.48 -23.02 -7.95
C ARG A 93 10.79 -23.76 -9.09
N LYS A 94 11.58 -24.26 -10.03
CA LYS A 94 11.08 -25.01 -11.20
C LYS A 94 10.25 -26.24 -10.79
N GLU A 95 10.66 -26.94 -9.73
CA GLU A 95 9.93 -28.09 -9.21
C GLU A 95 8.51 -27.73 -8.77
N ALA A 96 8.30 -26.54 -8.18
CA ALA A 96 6.98 -26.07 -7.82
C ALA A 96 6.11 -25.84 -9.06
N GLU A 97 6.66 -25.18 -10.10
CA GLU A 97 5.99 -24.98 -11.39
C GLU A 97 5.60 -26.31 -12.04
N ASP A 98 6.50 -27.31 -12.04
CA ASP A 98 6.26 -28.62 -12.64
C ASP A 98 5.10 -29.36 -11.95
N HIS A 99 5.05 -29.33 -10.62
CA HIS A 99 3.96 -29.93 -9.83
C HIS A 99 2.62 -29.19 -10.02
N LEU A 100 2.63 -27.86 -9.92
CA LEU A 100 1.43 -27.04 -10.09
C LEU A 100 0.88 -27.15 -11.52
N SER A 101 1.75 -27.22 -12.53
CA SER A 101 1.37 -27.46 -13.92
C SER A 101 0.69 -28.81 -14.13
N LYS A 102 1.14 -29.87 -13.43
CA LYS A 102 0.46 -31.17 -13.45
C LYS A 102 -0.90 -31.08 -12.77
N ALA A 103 -0.99 -30.41 -11.63
CA ALA A 103 -2.25 -30.24 -10.89
C ALA A 103 -3.35 -29.60 -11.76
N VAL A 104 -3.04 -28.50 -12.45
CA VAL A 104 -4.03 -27.83 -13.33
C VAL A 104 -4.37 -28.62 -14.59
N LYS A 105 -3.46 -29.48 -15.08
CA LYS A 105 -3.75 -30.39 -16.21
C LYS A 105 -4.69 -31.51 -15.79
N LEU A 106 -4.50 -32.05 -14.58
CA LEU A 106 -5.34 -33.11 -14.03
C LEU A 106 -6.73 -32.58 -13.63
N ASN A 107 -6.78 -31.37 -13.06
CA ASN A 107 -8.03 -30.69 -12.71
C ASN A 107 -8.03 -29.23 -13.18
N PRO A 108 -8.49 -28.94 -14.41
CA PRO A 108 -8.53 -27.58 -14.95
C PRO A 108 -9.44 -26.60 -14.21
N SER A 109 -10.36 -27.10 -13.37
CA SER A 109 -11.26 -26.27 -12.55
C SER A 109 -10.70 -26.00 -11.15
N PHE A 110 -9.47 -26.44 -10.85
CA PHE A 110 -8.86 -26.26 -9.54
C PHE A 110 -8.31 -24.84 -9.37
N ALA A 111 -9.15 -23.93 -8.89
CA ALA A 111 -8.83 -22.50 -8.78
C ALA A 111 -7.57 -22.22 -7.94
N ASP A 112 -7.41 -22.90 -6.79
CA ASP A 112 -6.23 -22.71 -5.93
C ASP A 112 -4.93 -23.19 -6.59
N ALA A 113 -4.98 -24.24 -7.41
CA ALA A 113 -3.82 -24.70 -8.17
C ALA A 113 -3.41 -23.68 -9.25
N TRP A 114 -4.37 -23.08 -9.95
CA TRP A 114 -4.08 -21.98 -10.89
C TRP A 114 -3.54 -20.73 -10.19
N LEU A 115 -4.07 -20.40 -9.01
CA LEU A 115 -3.57 -19.30 -8.19
C LEU A 115 -2.11 -19.52 -7.81
N CYS A 116 -1.76 -20.70 -7.28
CA CYS A 116 -0.38 -21.04 -6.95
C CYS A 116 0.51 -21.08 -8.20
N LEU A 117 0.05 -21.64 -9.32
CA LEU A 117 0.82 -21.67 -10.57
C LEU A 117 1.12 -20.26 -11.09
N GLY A 118 0.12 -19.37 -11.08
CA GLY A 118 0.29 -17.98 -11.49
C GLY A 118 1.28 -17.23 -10.59
N ASN A 119 1.23 -17.44 -9.28
CA ASN A 119 2.20 -16.86 -8.34
C ASN A 119 3.62 -17.41 -8.59
N CYS A 120 3.77 -18.70 -8.85
CA CYS A 120 5.05 -19.33 -9.14
C CYS A 120 5.67 -18.76 -10.43
N ILE A 121 4.87 -18.63 -11.49
CA ILE A 121 5.28 -18.03 -12.77
C ILE A 121 5.57 -16.53 -12.61
N TRP A 122 4.86 -15.84 -11.73
CA TRP A 122 5.20 -14.45 -11.40
C TRP A 122 6.61 -14.37 -10.79
N LYS A 123 6.97 -15.24 -9.84
CA LYS A 123 8.33 -15.26 -9.27
C LYS A 123 9.42 -15.52 -10.32
N LYS A 124 9.09 -16.26 -11.40
CA LYS A 124 9.97 -16.48 -12.56
C LYS A 124 10.23 -15.19 -13.37
N GLY A 125 9.39 -14.18 -13.21
CA GLY A 125 9.44 -12.90 -13.92
C GLY A 125 8.51 -12.82 -15.15
N ASP A 126 7.79 -13.89 -15.48
CA ASP A 126 6.88 -13.92 -16.63
C ASP A 126 5.48 -13.43 -16.23
N LEU A 127 5.34 -12.11 -16.15
CA LEU A 127 4.11 -11.45 -15.73
C LEU A 127 2.92 -11.72 -16.66
N LEU A 128 3.16 -11.93 -17.96
CA LEU A 128 2.10 -12.19 -18.94
C LEU A 128 1.55 -13.61 -18.78
N SER A 129 2.42 -14.60 -18.63
CA SER A 129 1.99 -15.99 -18.38
C SER A 129 1.28 -16.13 -17.02
N ALA A 130 1.74 -15.38 -16.00
CA ALA A 130 1.05 -15.32 -14.71
C ALA A 130 -0.36 -14.72 -14.83
N LYS A 131 -0.52 -13.60 -15.57
CA LYS A 131 -1.84 -13.01 -15.88
C LYS A 131 -2.75 -14.02 -16.59
N ASN A 132 -2.22 -14.77 -17.55
CA ASN A 132 -2.98 -15.82 -18.25
C ASN A 132 -3.48 -16.91 -17.30
N CYS A 133 -2.64 -17.38 -16.35
CA CYS A 133 -3.04 -18.36 -15.35
C CYS A 133 -4.22 -17.87 -14.50
N PHE A 134 -4.15 -16.63 -14.00
CA PHE A 134 -5.24 -16.05 -13.22
C PHE A 134 -6.52 -15.84 -14.04
N THR A 135 -6.39 -15.45 -15.30
CA THR A 135 -7.53 -15.24 -16.21
C THR A 135 -8.23 -16.58 -16.51
N LEU A 136 -7.45 -17.62 -16.79
CA LEU A 136 -7.97 -18.98 -17.00
C LEU A 136 -8.70 -19.51 -15.76
N ALA A 137 -8.21 -19.20 -14.57
CA ALA A 137 -8.87 -19.56 -13.32
C ALA A 137 -10.21 -18.84 -13.16
N LEU A 138 -10.28 -17.53 -13.44
CA LEU A 138 -11.52 -16.77 -13.37
C LEU A 138 -12.55 -17.20 -14.41
N ASN A 139 -12.13 -17.71 -15.56
CA ASN A 139 -13.03 -18.30 -16.56
C ASN A 139 -13.75 -19.56 -16.02
N LYS A 140 -13.27 -20.18 -14.94
CA LYS A 140 -13.93 -21.30 -14.26
C LYS A 140 -14.88 -20.86 -13.16
N GLY A 141 -14.74 -19.63 -12.67
CA GLY A 141 -15.62 -19.04 -11.67
C GLY A 141 -14.98 -17.86 -10.97
N PRO A 142 -15.78 -16.91 -10.46
CA PRO A 142 -15.26 -15.76 -9.72
C PRO A 142 -14.56 -16.21 -8.43
N ASN A 143 -13.39 -15.63 -8.14
CA ASN A 143 -12.61 -15.95 -6.96
C ASN A 143 -11.88 -14.70 -6.44
N LYS A 144 -12.16 -14.29 -5.19
CA LYS A 144 -11.61 -13.07 -4.59
C LYS A 144 -10.08 -13.08 -4.51
N LYS A 145 -9.46 -14.22 -4.17
CA LYS A 145 -7.99 -14.33 -4.05
C LYS A 145 -7.32 -14.12 -5.40
N ILE A 146 -7.87 -14.70 -6.47
CA ILE A 146 -7.36 -14.53 -7.84
C ILE A 146 -7.54 -13.09 -8.32
N LEU A 147 -8.70 -12.47 -8.06
CA LEU A 147 -8.93 -11.06 -8.37
C LEU A 147 -7.96 -10.12 -7.64
N CYS A 148 -7.65 -10.39 -6.37
CA CYS A 148 -6.60 -9.68 -5.65
C CYS A 148 -5.23 -9.84 -6.32
N GLN A 149 -4.84 -11.07 -6.71
CA GLN A 149 -3.56 -11.31 -7.38
C GLN A 149 -3.48 -10.61 -8.75
N LEU A 150 -4.56 -10.61 -9.53
CA LEU A 150 -4.61 -9.85 -10.79
C LEU A 150 -4.43 -8.36 -10.56
N SER A 151 -5.12 -7.80 -9.57
CA SER A 151 -4.95 -6.40 -9.18
C SER A 151 -3.49 -6.11 -8.83
N MET A 152 -2.84 -6.96 -8.03
CA MET A 152 -1.42 -6.80 -7.69
C MET A 152 -0.50 -6.88 -8.92
N LEU A 153 -0.71 -7.86 -9.78
CA LEU A 153 0.08 -8.09 -10.98
C LEU A 153 -0.06 -6.95 -11.99
N GLU A 154 -1.26 -6.40 -12.15
CA GLU A 154 -1.51 -5.27 -13.06
C GLU A 154 -0.78 -4.01 -12.61
N ARG A 155 -0.75 -3.70 -11.31
CA ARG A 155 0.11 -2.61 -10.80
C ARG A 155 1.59 -2.85 -11.06
N LYS A 156 2.03 -4.10 -11.07
CA LYS A 156 3.41 -4.43 -11.41
C LYS A 156 3.67 -4.24 -12.91
N LEU A 157 2.75 -4.68 -13.77
CA LEU A 157 2.80 -4.49 -15.22
C LEU A 157 2.73 -3.01 -15.63
N SER A 158 2.03 -2.16 -14.87
CA SER A 158 1.96 -0.73 -15.18
C SER A 158 3.31 -0.03 -15.01
N GLN A 159 4.24 -0.59 -14.24
CA GLN A 159 5.59 -0.01 -14.07
C GLN A 159 6.38 -0.15 -15.38
N GLY A 160 6.66 0.96 -16.05
CA GLY A 160 7.52 0.98 -17.24
C GLY A 160 6.81 0.71 -18.57
N THR A 161 5.48 0.79 -18.61
CA THR A 161 4.69 0.74 -19.85
C THR A 161 4.14 2.12 -20.23
N GLU A 162 3.69 2.32 -21.47
CA GLU A 162 3.06 3.59 -21.89
C GLU A 162 1.59 3.68 -21.43
N ASN A 163 0.91 2.54 -21.30
CA ASN A 163 -0.53 2.44 -20.95
C ASN A 163 -0.78 2.33 -19.44
N GLN A 164 0.06 2.94 -18.60
CA GLN A 164 0.03 2.74 -17.15
C GLN A 164 -1.34 3.06 -16.53
N VAL A 165 -1.97 4.16 -16.96
CA VAL A 165 -3.28 4.59 -16.46
C VAL A 165 -4.34 3.51 -16.66
N GLN A 166 -4.45 2.97 -17.89
CA GLN A 166 -5.45 1.96 -18.21
C GLN A 166 -5.23 0.67 -17.41
N ILE A 167 -3.98 0.22 -17.30
CA ILE A 167 -3.63 -0.98 -16.54
C ILE A 167 -3.97 -0.81 -15.04
N VAL A 168 -3.74 0.39 -14.49
CA VAL A 168 -4.08 0.69 -13.10
C VAL A 168 -5.60 0.77 -12.89
N GLU A 169 -6.37 1.27 -13.86
CA GLU A 169 -7.84 1.21 -13.81
C GLU A 169 -8.37 -0.22 -13.82
N ASP A 170 -7.75 -1.13 -14.61
CA ASP A 170 -8.06 -2.57 -14.53
C ASP A 170 -7.75 -3.15 -13.14
N SER A 171 -6.62 -2.76 -12.53
CA SER A 171 -6.28 -3.16 -11.16
C SER A 171 -7.33 -2.69 -10.15
N ILE A 172 -7.85 -1.46 -10.28
CA ILE A 172 -8.93 -0.94 -9.43
C ILE A 172 -10.22 -1.75 -9.65
N ARG A 173 -10.55 -2.07 -10.90
CA ARG A 173 -11.73 -2.86 -11.26
C ARG A 173 -11.69 -4.24 -10.61
N HIS A 174 -10.59 -5.00 -10.77
CA HIS A 174 -10.46 -6.32 -10.17
C HIS A 174 -10.47 -6.28 -8.63
N ALA A 175 -9.86 -5.26 -8.00
CA ALA A 175 -9.95 -5.10 -6.54
C ALA A 175 -11.38 -4.85 -6.06
N LYS A 176 -12.17 -4.04 -6.78
CA LYS A 176 -13.60 -3.82 -6.48
C LYS A 176 -14.44 -5.07 -6.67
N GLU A 177 -14.18 -5.85 -7.72
CA GLU A 177 -14.82 -7.14 -7.93
C GLU A 177 -14.51 -8.11 -6.79
N ALA A 178 -13.27 -8.13 -6.27
CA ALA A 178 -12.92 -8.95 -5.10
C ALA A 178 -13.72 -8.55 -3.85
N ILE A 179 -13.86 -7.25 -3.58
CA ILE A 179 -14.68 -6.72 -2.48
C ILE A 179 -16.16 -7.08 -2.67
N ALA A 180 -16.66 -7.06 -3.90
CA ALA A 180 -18.05 -7.42 -4.19
C ALA A 180 -18.37 -8.89 -3.86
N LEU A 181 -17.37 -9.78 -3.94
CA LEU A 181 -17.51 -11.17 -3.52
C LEU A 181 -17.50 -11.33 -1.99
N ASP A 182 -16.74 -10.49 -1.28
CA ASP A 182 -16.72 -10.48 0.19
C ASP A 182 -16.33 -9.10 0.73
N VAL A 183 -17.33 -8.35 1.19
CA VAL A 183 -17.15 -6.99 1.70
C VAL A 183 -16.41 -6.93 3.04
N LYS A 184 -16.26 -8.07 3.74
CA LYS A 184 -15.53 -8.16 5.01
C LYS A 184 -14.06 -8.53 4.83
N ASP A 185 -13.67 -8.96 3.63
CA ASP A 185 -12.29 -9.38 3.33
C ASP A 185 -11.34 -8.19 3.35
N GLY A 186 -10.50 -8.09 4.38
CA GLY A 186 -9.58 -6.99 4.54
C GLY A 186 -8.49 -6.97 3.46
N ASN A 187 -8.08 -8.14 2.95
CA ASN A 187 -7.09 -8.23 1.88
C ASN A 187 -7.61 -7.64 0.55
N SER A 188 -8.89 -7.82 0.24
CA SER A 188 -9.54 -7.20 -0.93
C SER A 188 -9.56 -5.68 -0.81
N TRP A 189 -9.92 -5.16 0.37
CA TRP A 189 -9.84 -3.72 0.67
C TRP A 189 -8.41 -3.17 0.60
N TYR A 190 -7.44 -3.89 1.14
CA TYR A 190 -6.03 -3.53 1.05
C TYR A 190 -5.55 -3.43 -0.40
N ASN A 191 -5.97 -4.38 -1.26
CA ASN A 191 -5.64 -4.34 -2.68
C ASN A 191 -6.28 -3.17 -3.43
N LEU A 192 -7.51 -2.78 -3.07
CA LEU A 192 -8.11 -1.54 -3.59
C LEU A 192 -7.31 -0.31 -3.14
N GLY A 193 -6.88 -0.28 -1.87
CA GLY A 193 -6.03 0.79 -1.35
C GLY A 193 -4.75 0.96 -2.15
N ASN A 194 -4.05 -0.15 -2.41
CA ASN A 194 -2.84 -0.17 -3.23
C ASN A 194 -3.10 0.29 -4.67
N ALA A 195 -4.21 -0.14 -5.28
CA ALA A 195 -4.61 0.26 -6.64
C ALA A 195 -4.88 1.76 -6.75
N CYS A 196 -5.64 2.32 -5.82
CA CYS A 196 -5.89 3.77 -5.76
C CYS A 196 -4.60 4.56 -5.49
N LEU A 197 -3.71 4.06 -4.63
CA LEU A 197 -2.41 4.70 -4.38
C LEU A 197 -1.52 4.69 -5.63
N THR A 198 -1.47 3.58 -6.37
CA THR A 198 -0.76 3.54 -7.65
C THR A 198 -1.37 4.49 -8.67
N SER A 199 -2.71 4.59 -8.73
CA SER A 199 -3.41 5.55 -9.60
C SER A 199 -3.03 6.99 -9.28
N PHE A 200 -2.95 7.34 -8.00
CA PHE A 200 -2.45 8.64 -7.56
C PHE A 200 -1.05 8.96 -8.12
N PHE A 201 -0.10 8.02 -8.05
CA PHE A 201 1.24 8.25 -8.57
C PHE A 201 1.31 8.29 -10.09
N VAL A 202 0.62 7.39 -10.79
CA VAL A 202 0.58 7.32 -12.25
C VAL A 202 -0.07 8.57 -12.87
N THR A 203 -0.97 9.22 -12.14
CA THR A 203 -1.60 10.49 -12.56
C THR A 203 -0.81 11.73 -12.15
N GLY A 204 0.46 11.58 -11.74
CA GLY A 204 1.35 12.70 -11.42
C GLY A 204 1.25 13.20 -9.97
N ALA A 205 0.78 12.36 -9.04
CA ALA A 205 0.67 12.66 -7.62
C ALA A 205 -0.18 13.91 -7.30
N CYS A 206 -1.25 14.11 -8.05
CA CYS A 206 -2.16 15.26 -7.89
C CYS A 206 -3.65 14.87 -7.77
N ASP A 207 -4.06 13.64 -8.12
CA ASP A 207 -5.45 13.19 -7.94
C ASP A 207 -5.72 12.80 -6.48
N HIS A 208 -6.00 13.82 -5.65
CA HIS A 208 -6.31 13.65 -4.24
C HIS A 208 -7.56 12.80 -3.96
N ARG A 209 -8.48 12.68 -4.93
CA ARG A 209 -9.63 11.79 -4.79
C ARG A 209 -9.18 10.33 -4.73
N GLN A 210 -8.19 9.93 -5.53
CA GLN A 210 -7.62 8.58 -5.47
C GLN A 210 -6.91 8.35 -4.13
N LEU A 211 -6.22 9.35 -3.62
CA LEU A 211 -5.56 9.27 -2.31
C LEU A 211 -6.57 9.08 -1.17
N LEU A 212 -7.70 9.81 -1.19
CA LEU A 212 -8.79 9.64 -0.23
C LEU A 212 -9.50 8.27 -0.36
N GLN A 213 -9.68 7.78 -1.59
CA GLN A 213 -10.20 6.43 -1.82
C GLN A 213 -9.25 5.36 -1.26
N SER A 214 -7.95 5.53 -1.45
CA SER A 214 -6.92 4.66 -0.91
C SER A 214 -6.98 4.62 0.63
N LEU A 215 -7.03 5.79 1.28
CA LEU A 215 -7.15 5.87 2.74
C LEU A 215 -8.40 5.14 3.25
N LYS A 216 -9.55 5.37 2.63
CA LYS A 216 -10.82 4.72 3.01
C LYS A 216 -10.73 3.20 2.85
N ALA A 217 -10.07 2.73 1.81
CA ALA A 217 -9.87 1.31 1.57
C ALA A 217 -8.98 0.68 2.65
N TYR A 218 -7.85 1.29 3.01
CA TYR A 218 -7.02 0.82 4.13
C TYR A 218 -7.76 0.82 5.47
N GLN A 219 -8.54 1.88 5.75
CA GLN A 219 -9.37 1.92 6.97
C GLN A 219 -10.43 0.80 7.02
N ASN A 220 -10.92 0.31 5.88
CA ASN A 220 -11.77 -0.87 5.85
C ASN A 220 -10.96 -2.16 5.99
N ALA A 221 -9.76 -2.23 5.41
CA ALA A 221 -8.86 -3.36 5.59
C ALA A 221 -8.46 -3.58 7.05
N GLU A 222 -8.16 -2.50 7.78
CA GLU A 222 -7.79 -2.52 9.20
C GLU A 222 -8.91 -3.04 10.14
N LYS A 223 -10.16 -3.10 9.67
CA LYS A 223 -11.28 -3.69 10.44
C LYS A 223 -11.24 -5.22 10.45
N ASP A 224 -10.51 -5.83 9.53
CA ASP A 224 -10.30 -7.27 9.49
C ASP A 224 -9.13 -7.64 10.42
N GLU A 225 -9.38 -8.50 11.40
CA GLU A 225 -8.36 -8.97 12.35
C GLU A 225 -7.20 -9.66 11.64
N ALA A 226 -7.45 -10.35 10.52
CA ALA A 226 -6.40 -11.01 9.75
C ALA A 226 -5.39 -10.02 9.13
N MET A 227 -5.79 -8.76 8.96
CA MET A 227 -4.94 -7.73 8.37
C MET A 227 -4.08 -6.99 9.39
N LYS A 228 -4.34 -7.13 10.71
CA LYS A 228 -3.60 -6.41 11.75
C LYS A 228 -2.13 -6.84 11.85
N SER A 229 -1.78 -8.04 11.40
CA SER A 229 -0.39 -8.50 11.34
C SER A 229 0.36 -8.01 10.08
N ASN A 230 -0.34 -7.45 9.09
CA ASN A 230 0.26 -7.08 7.81
C ASN A 230 1.03 -5.75 7.93
N PRO A 231 2.37 -5.74 7.84
CA PRO A 231 3.17 -4.53 7.97
C PRO A 231 3.00 -3.56 6.78
N ASP A 232 2.83 -4.10 5.56
CA ASP A 232 2.66 -3.30 4.34
C ASP A 232 1.38 -2.47 4.36
N LEU A 233 0.32 -2.96 5.00
CA LEU A 233 -0.92 -2.20 5.20
C LEU A 233 -0.63 -0.91 5.98
N TYR A 234 0.08 -1.01 7.11
CA TYR A 234 0.43 0.16 7.92
C TYR A 234 1.39 1.08 7.16
N PHE A 235 2.38 0.53 6.46
CA PHE A 235 3.34 1.30 5.67
C PHE A 235 2.66 2.09 4.55
N ASN A 236 1.77 1.45 3.80
CA ASN A 236 1.08 2.09 2.68
C ASN A 236 0.01 3.07 3.17
N SER A 237 -0.70 2.75 4.26
CA SER A 237 -1.64 3.67 4.93
C SER A 237 -0.92 4.90 5.48
N ALA A 238 0.27 4.72 6.07
CA ALA A 238 1.13 5.82 6.52
C ALA A 238 1.62 6.69 5.35
N THR A 239 2.02 6.06 4.25
CA THR A 239 2.39 6.76 3.01
C THR A 239 1.23 7.61 2.51
N VAL A 240 0.00 7.08 2.48
CA VAL A 240 -1.19 7.86 2.11
C VAL A 240 -1.40 9.04 3.05
N ASN A 241 -1.29 8.83 4.36
CA ASN A 241 -1.41 9.90 5.34
C ASN A 241 -0.31 10.96 5.18
N LYS A 242 0.91 10.57 4.78
CA LYS A 242 2.02 11.50 4.48
C LYS A 242 1.66 12.43 3.34
N TYR A 243 1.12 11.90 2.23
CA TYR A 243 0.66 12.69 1.08
C TYR A 243 -0.63 13.49 1.37
N LEU A 244 -1.47 13.03 2.30
CA LEU A 244 -2.60 13.81 2.80
C LEU A 244 -2.19 14.85 3.85
N GLU A 245 -0.92 14.90 4.23
CA GLU A 245 -0.35 15.78 5.26
C GLU A 245 -0.98 15.58 6.65
N ASN A 246 -1.43 14.36 6.91
CA ASN A 246 -1.85 13.88 8.23
C ASN A 246 -0.61 13.36 8.99
N TYR A 247 0.31 14.26 9.33
CA TYR A 247 1.67 13.90 9.77
C TYR A 247 1.72 12.98 10.99
N GLU A 248 0.91 13.23 12.02
CA GLU A 248 0.85 12.38 13.22
C GLU A 248 0.45 10.94 12.89
N ARG A 249 -0.59 10.78 12.06
CA ARG A 249 -1.07 9.46 11.62
C ARG A 249 -0.06 8.76 10.73
N ALA A 250 0.64 9.50 9.87
CA ALA A 250 1.70 8.94 9.04
C ALA A 250 2.86 8.43 9.90
N LEU A 251 3.34 9.22 10.86
CA LEU A 251 4.40 8.81 11.78
C LEU A 251 4.00 7.58 12.59
N THR A 252 2.80 7.59 13.19
CA THR A 252 2.26 6.45 13.96
C THR A 252 2.15 5.18 13.09
N GLY A 253 1.69 5.33 11.85
CA GLY A 253 1.57 4.21 10.92
C GLY A 253 2.91 3.63 10.50
N PHE A 254 3.93 4.47 10.26
CA PHE A 254 5.27 4.00 9.96
C PHE A 254 5.92 3.30 11.17
N GLU A 255 5.76 3.82 12.40
CA GLU A 255 6.22 3.11 13.59
C GLU A 255 5.50 1.76 13.76
N ALA A 256 4.19 1.72 13.52
CA ALA A 256 3.42 0.48 13.59
C ALA A 256 3.84 -0.54 12.52
N ALA A 257 4.32 -0.09 11.35
CA ALA A 257 4.90 -0.94 10.32
C ALA A 257 6.29 -1.45 10.75
N ALA A 258 7.16 -0.56 11.23
CA ALA A 258 8.51 -0.88 11.70
C ALA A 258 8.50 -1.90 12.86
N LEU A 259 7.51 -1.80 13.74
CA LEU A 259 7.33 -2.75 14.85
C LEU A 259 6.96 -4.16 14.37
N LYS A 260 6.23 -4.27 13.26
CA LYS A 260 5.77 -5.56 12.71
C LYS A 260 6.81 -6.19 11.81
N ASP A 261 7.44 -5.39 10.97
CA ASP A 261 8.54 -5.81 10.12
C ASP A 261 9.70 -4.81 10.20
N PRO A 262 10.70 -5.12 11.04
CA PRO A 262 11.92 -4.33 11.16
C PRO A 262 12.75 -4.27 9.87
N GLY A 263 12.51 -5.18 8.91
CA GLY A 263 13.18 -5.20 7.61
C GLY A 263 12.63 -4.16 6.62
N LEU A 264 11.46 -3.58 6.89
CA LEU A 264 10.95 -2.45 6.12
C LEU A 264 11.75 -1.18 6.40
N ASN A 265 11.86 -0.31 5.42
CA ASN A 265 12.47 1.03 5.57
C ASN A 265 11.57 2.03 6.33
N ALA A 266 10.63 1.55 7.14
CA ALA A 266 9.66 2.37 7.86
C ALA A 266 10.31 3.31 8.88
N THR A 267 11.34 2.83 9.60
CA THR A 267 12.12 3.66 10.53
C THR A 267 12.85 4.80 9.82
N GLU A 268 13.35 4.57 8.60
CA GLU A 268 13.96 5.62 7.79
C GLU A 268 12.93 6.67 7.37
N GLU A 269 11.73 6.25 6.98
CA GLU A 269 10.64 7.16 6.65
C GLU A 269 10.22 8.02 7.85
N VAL A 270 10.15 7.45 9.05
CA VAL A 270 9.95 8.21 10.31
C VAL A 270 11.04 9.27 10.47
N GLN A 271 12.31 8.89 10.33
CA GLN A 271 13.43 9.82 10.50
C GLN A 271 13.42 10.97 9.47
N LYS A 272 13.13 10.66 8.20
CA LYS A 272 12.98 11.67 7.14
C LYS A 272 11.84 12.64 7.45
N MET A 273 10.70 12.12 7.91
CA MET A 273 9.54 12.93 8.27
C MET A 273 9.81 13.83 9.48
N VAL A 274 10.40 13.30 10.56
CA VAL A 274 10.78 14.10 11.74
C VAL A 274 11.75 15.21 11.35
N THR A 275 12.74 14.90 10.51
CA THR A 275 13.70 15.90 10.02
C THR A 275 13.02 17.01 9.21
N LEU A 276 12.04 16.65 8.36
CA LEU A 276 11.23 17.63 7.63
C LEU A 276 10.40 18.50 8.58
N LEU A 277 9.68 17.90 9.53
CA LEU A 277 8.84 18.61 10.48
C LEU A 277 9.66 19.57 11.36
N ASP A 278 10.83 19.15 11.83
CA ASP A 278 11.76 20.02 12.56
C ASP A 278 12.17 21.24 11.70
N LYS A 279 12.44 21.06 10.40
CA LYS A 279 12.70 22.18 9.47
C LYS A 279 11.49 23.11 9.35
N LEU A 280 10.28 22.57 9.13
CA LEU A 280 9.05 23.36 8.97
C LEU A 280 8.73 24.19 10.24
N VAL A 281 8.87 23.58 11.41
CA VAL A 281 8.66 24.23 12.72
C VAL A 281 9.71 25.33 12.97
N ASN A 282 10.98 25.06 12.69
CA ASN A 282 12.04 26.06 12.91
C ASN A 282 11.92 27.25 11.96
N CYS A 283 11.53 27.01 10.70
CA CYS A 283 11.26 28.07 9.71
C CYS A 283 10.07 28.93 10.11
N SER A 284 8.96 28.33 10.56
CA SER A 284 7.74 29.05 10.98
C SER A 284 7.92 29.86 12.28
N LYS A 285 8.70 29.35 13.25
CA LYS A 285 9.09 30.10 14.46
C LYS A 285 10.05 31.25 14.19
N GLY A 286 10.54 31.39 12.96
CA GLY A 286 11.31 32.54 12.51
C GLY A 286 12.70 32.66 13.14
N GLN A 287 13.38 31.54 13.41
CA GLN A 287 14.82 31.60 13.72
C GLN A 287 15.65 32.16 12.55
N VAL A 288 15.08 32.26 11.35
CA VAL A 288 15.66 32.84 10.12
C VAL A 288 15.37 34.36 9.99
N ARG A 289 14.91 35.06 11.05
CA ARG A 289 14.47 36.47 11.02
C ARG A 289 15.62 37.49 10.84
N GLY A 290 16.01 37.76 9.60
CA GLY A 290 16.84 38.92 9.23
C GLY A 290 16.02 40.18 8.85
N LYS A 291 16.65 41.36 8.89
CA LYS A 291 16.07 42.65 8.42
C LYS A 291 15.47 42.57 7.00
N ARG A 292 15.96 41.65 6.17
CA ARG A 292 15.52 41.37 4.79
C ARG A 292 14.04 40.99 4.67
N PHE A 293 13.44 40.36 5.67
CA PHE A 293 12.05 39.90 5.61
C PHE A 293 11.03 41.00 5.97
N ALA A 294 11.42 41.96 6.80
CA ALA A 294 10.56 43.07 7.21
C ALA A 294 10.27 44.04 6.05
N SER A 295 11.23 44.26 5.15
CA SER A 295 11.01 45.07 3.94
C SER A 295 10.12 44.37 2.92
N LEU A 296 10.24 43.04 2.78
CA LEU A 296 9.44 42.22 1.86
C LEU A 296 7.96 42.13 2.24
N ALA A 297 7.63 42.12 3.53
CA ALA A 297 6.23 42.09 3.99
C ALA A 297 5.50 43.42 3.72
N SER A 298 6.22 44.55 3.83
CA SER A 298 5.64 45.88 3.65
C SER A 298 5.18 46.19 2.22
N SER A 299 5.67 45.45 1.21
CA SER A 299 5.23 45.64 -0.18
C SER A 299 3.86 45.02 -0.50
N LEU A 300 3.30 44.19 0.40
CA LEU A 300 2.04 43.45 0.17
C LEU A 300 0.77 44.28 0.40
N SER A 301 0.86 45.41 1.13
CA SER A 301 -0.30 46.22 1.52
C SER A 301 -0.93 47.00 0.36
N LEU A 302 -0.19 47.23 -0.73
CA LEU A 302 -0.56 48.14 -1.83
C LEU A 302 -1.40 47.50 -2.95
N ILE A 303 -1.81 46.24 -2.79
CA ILE A 303 -2.29 45.44 -3.92
C ILE A 303 -3.80 45.23 -3.86
N ASN A 304 -4.47 45.76 -4.90
CA ASN A 304 -5.88 45.56 -5.17
C ASN A 304 -6.09 44.27 -5.97
N LEU A 305 -6.88 43.35 -5.41
CA LEU A 305 -7.31 42.14 -6.11
C LEU A 305 -8.50 42.49 -7.02
N ASN A 306 -8.37 42.26 -8.32
CA ASN A 306 -9.51 42.32 -9.27
C ASN A 306 -10.38 41.04 -9.21
N SER A 307 -10.39 40.35 -8.07
CA SER A 307 -11.06 39.06 -7.89
C SER A 307 -12.40 39.23 -7.18
N SER A 308 -13.35 38.33 -7.45
CA SER A 308 -14.61 38.22 -6.70
C SER A 308 -14.43 37.81 -5.23
N HIS A 309 -13.21 37.46 -4.81
CA HIS A 309 -12.92 36.96 -3.47
C HIS A 309 -12.47 38.10 -2.55
N ARG A 310 -12.92 38.05 -1.29
CA ARG A 310 -12.53 39.03 -0.27
C ARG A 310 -11.09 38.79 0.18
N LYS A 311 -10.27 39.83 0.20
CA LYS A 311 -8.93 39.78 0.78
C LYS A 311 -9.05 39.54 2.29
N ALA A 312 -8.36 38.54 2.82
CA ALA A 312 -8.27 38.32 4.27
C ALA A 312 -6.84 37.97 4.69
N THR A 313 -6.57 38.17 5.98
CA THR A 313 -5.34 37.73 6.64
C THR A 313 -5.57 36.39 7.30
N ILE A 314 -4.47 35.69 7.60
CA ILE A 314 -4.52 34.28 8.03
C ILE A 314 -5.31 34.10 9.33
N ARG A 315 -5.30 35.13 10.19
CA ARG A 315 -6.01 35.13 11.49
C ARG A 315 -7.54 35.05 11.37
N LEU A 316 -8.09 35.35 10.20
CA LEU A 316 -9.53 35.35 9.94
C LEU A 316 -10.02 34.05 9.27
N LEU A 317 -9.12 33.10 9.03
CA LEU A 317 -9.45 31.84 8.39
C LEU A 317 -9.95 30.81 9.40
N SER A 318 -10.82 29.93 8.92
CA SER A 318 -11.25 28.74 9.64
C SER A 318 -10.59 27.49 9.06
N GLU A 319 -10.41 26.45 9.88
CA GLU A 319 -9.96 25.12 9.46
C GLU A 319 -10.74 24.62 8.24
N GLY A 320 -10.03 24.15 7.22
CA GLY A 320 -10.60 23.66 5.97
C GLY A 320 -10.72 24.73 4.87
N LEU A 321 -11.69 24.54 3.97
CA LEU A 321 -11.81 25.31 2.73
C LEU A 321 -12.48 26.69 2.96
N ASN A 322 -11.78 27.77 2.62
CA ASN A 322 -12.25 29.14 2.76
C ASN A 322 -12.69 29.73 1.40
N LYS A 323 -13.84 29.29 0.88
CA LYS A 323 -14.28 29.50 -0.53
C LYS A 323 -14.29 30.95 -1.04
N GLU A 324 -14.67 31.91 -0.22
CA GLU A 324 -14.88 33.30 -0.65
C GLU A 324 -13.67 34.20 -0.39
N VAL A 325 -12.57 33.63 0.10
CA VAL A 325 -11.41 34.37 0.60
C VAL A 325 -10.23 34.23 -0.35
N ALA A 326 -9.45 35.30 -0.45
CA ALA A 326 -8.12 35.27 -1.04
C ALA A 326 -7.07 35.72 -0.01
N VAL A 327 -5.97 34.98 0.08
CA VAL A 327 -4.83 35.30 0.95
C VAL A 327 -3.63 35.61 0.06
N ILE A 328 -2.97 36.73 0.30
CA ILE A 328 -1.75 37.10 -0.42
C ILE A 328 -0.56 36.81 0.49
N GLY A 329 0.42 36.06 -0.02
CA GLY A 329 1.67 35.82 0.65
C GLY A 329 2.86 36.14 -0.23
N LYS A 330 3.96 36.59 0.40
CA LYS A 330 5.27 36.71 -0.24
C LYS A 330 6.08 35.46 0.06
N VAL A 331 6.68 34.85 -0.97
CA VAL A 331 7.56 33.68 -0.84
C VAL A 331 8.89 34.12 -0.26
N LEU A 332 9.27 33.51 0.85
CA LEU A 332 10.47 33.86 1.60
C LEU A 332 11.59 32.83 1.45
N LEU A 333 11.23 31.54 1.37
CA LEU A 333 12.19 30.46 1.34
C LEU A 333 11.56 29.22 0.70
N PHE A 334 12.33 28.53 -0.13
CA PHE A 334 12.05 27.15 -0.54
C PHE A 334 12.71 26.17 0.45
N ILE A 335 11.91 25.30 1.06
CA ILE A 335 12.36 24.35 2.09
C ILE A 335 12.69 23.01 1.44
N LYS A 336 13.98 22.73 1.28
CA LYS A 336 14.47 21.49 0.66
C LYS A 336 14.33 20.27 1.58
N HIS A 337 13.82 19.18 1.02
CA HIS A 337 13.78 17.84 1.61
C HIS A 337 14.10 16.78 0.56
N ASP A 338 14.14 15.52 0.99
CA ASP A 338 14.54 14.40 0.13
C ASP A 338 13.39 13.84 -0.73
N ASN A 339 12.15 14.28 -0.49
CA ASN A 339 10.99 13.80 -1.22
C ASN A 339 10.81 14.59 -2.54
N VAL A 340 10.16 13.97 -3.52
CA VAL A 340 9.86 14.66 -4.80
C VAL A 340 8.66 15.60 -4.66
N ALA A 341 7.70 15.25 -3.80
CA ALA A 341 6.49 16.03 -3.55
C ALA A 341 5.97 15.82 -2.11
N PRO A 342 5.21 16.79 -1.55
CA PRO A 342 5.02 18.14 -2.09
C PRO A 342 6.26 19.01 -1.93
N LEU A 343 6.31 20.10 -2.68
CA LEU A 343 7.27 21.18 -2.48
C LEU A 343 6.80 22.08 -1.33
N TYR A 344 7.70 22.45 -0.43
CA TYR A 344 7.38 23.30 0.72
C TYR A 344 8.00 24.68 0.58
N TYR A 345 7.19 25.72 0.78
CA TYR A 345 7.61 27.11 0.76
C TYR A 345 7.20 27.81 2.05
N LEU A 346 8.08 28.63 2.60
CA LEU A 346 7.75 29.56 3.68
C LEU A 346 7.23 30.85 3.06
N LEU A 347 6.03 31.26 3.46
CA LEU A 347 5.42 32.52 3.05
C LEU A 347 5.12 33.40 4.27
N CYS A 348 4.86 34.67 3.98
CA CYS A 348 4.47 35.67 4.97
C CYS A 348 3.35 36.55 4.40
N ASP A 349 2.32 36.82 5.20
CA ASP A 349 1.23 37.73 4.84
C ASP A 349 1.55 39.21 5.19
N SER A 350 0.60 40.11 4.90
CA SER A 350 0.74 41.54 5.21
C SER A 350 0.80 41.86 6.72
N GLU A 351 0.31 40.96 7.57
CA GLU A 351 0.37 41.08 9.04
C GLU A 351 1.62 40.45 9.65
N LYS A 352 2.57 40.02 8.81
CA LYS A 352 3.80 39.34 9.22
C LYS A 352 3.56 37.97 9.87
N THR A 353 2.45 37.33 9.54
CA THR A 353 2.17 35.95 9.94
C THR A 353 2.84 35.00 8.96
N PHE A 354 3.68 34.11 9.49
CA PHE A 354 4.37 33.10 8.68
C PHE A 354 3.52 31.85 8.53
N PHE A 355 3.58 31.25 7.34
CA PHE A 355 2.87 30.01 7.04
C PHE A 355 3.63 29.19 6.02
N ILE A 356 3.36 27.89 6.03
CA ILE A 356 3.90 26.93 5.09
C ILE A 356 2.90 26.73 3.96
N LEU A 357 3.39 26.80 2.73
CA LEU A 357 2.67 26.39 1.54
C LEU A 357 3.24 25.05 1.06
N SER A 358 2.39 24.05 0.92
CA SER A 358 2.75 22.79 0.28
C SER A 358 2.10 22.71 -1.11
N VAL A 359 2.90 22.40 -2.13
CA VAL A 359 2.45 22.42 -3.54
C VAL A 359 2.73 21.08 -4.20
N TYR A 360 1.68 20.49 -4.76
CA TYR A 360 1.72 19.26 -5.55
C TYR A 360 1.68 19.57 -7.05
N GLY A 361 2.27 18.69 -7.87
CA GLY A 361 2.18 18.75 -9.33
C GLY A 361 2.84 19.97 -9.98
N VAL A 362 3.76 20.63 -9.28
CA VAL A 362 4.49 21.82 -9.77
C VAL A 362 5.99 21.55 -9.71
N ARG A 363 6.75 22.04 -10.70
CA ARG A 363 8.21 21.97 -10.71
C ARG A 363 8.81 23.00 -9.75
N ALA A 364 9.94 22.65 -9.13
CA ALA A 364 10.59 23.49 -8.12
C ALA A 364 11.06 24.87 -8.63
N ASP A 365 11.20 25.05 -9.95
CA ASP A 365 11.66 26.31 -10.58
C ASP A 365 10.54 27.31 -10.88
N VAL A 366 9.27 26.91 -10.70
CA VAL A 366 8.09 27.75 -10.99
C VAL A 366 7.89 28.84 -9.94
N ILE A 367 8.08 28.51 -8.66
CA ILE A 367 7.92 29.44 -7.54
C ILE A 367 9.29 29.79 -6.98
N LYS A 368 9.62 31.08 -6.96
CA LYS A 368 10.92 31.62 -6.55
C LYS A 368 10.81 32.48 -5.30
N GLU A 369 11.94 32.65 -4.62
CA GLU A 369 12.05 33.57 -3.50
C GLU A 369 11.75 35.00 -3.96
N GLY A 370 10.90 35.70 -3.21
CA GLY A 370 10.42 37.02 -3.57
C GLY A 370 9.20 37.01 -4.49
N ASP A 371 8.73 35.86 -4.97
CA ASP A 371 7.46 35.80 -5.68
C ASP A 371 6.31 36.16 -4.75
N GLN A 372 5.27 36.74 -5.33
CA GLN A 372 4.02 36.97 -4.63
C GLN A 372 3.01 35.97 -5.13
N LEU A 373 2.30 35.33 -4.20
CA LEU A 373 1.29 34.33 -4.51
C LEU A 373 -0.04 34.77 -3.92
N THR A 374 -1.09 34.68 -4.74
CA THR A 374 -2.47 34.80 -4.28
C THR A 374 -3.06 33.40 -4.17
N LEU A 375 -3.44 33.02 -2.96
CA LEU A 375 -4.14 31.77 -2.66
C LEU A 375 -5.64 32.06 -2.72
N VAL A 376 -6.30 31.57 -3.76
CA VAL A 376 -7.76 31.75 -3.95
C VAL A 376 -8.48 30.55 -3.36
N ALA A 377 -9.53 30.82 -2.57
CA ALA A 377 -10.29 29.80 -1.85
C ALA A 377 -9.40 28.83 -1.05
N PRO A 378 -8.49 29.33 -0.18
CA PRO A 378 -7.44 28.51 0.40
C PRO A 378 -8.01 27.44 1.35
N TYR A 379 -7.40 26.26 1.33
CA TYR A 379 -7.59 25.25 2.36
C TYR A 379 -6.60 25.55 3.50
N PHE A 380 -7.10 25.99 4.65
CA PHE A 380 -6.30 26.32 5.83
C PHE A 380 -6.21 25.10 6.74
N ARG A 381 -5.01 24.79 7.23
CA ARG A 381 -4.78 23.81 8.29
C ARG A 381 -3.89 24.37 9.40
N ASP A 382 -4.37 24.26 10.63
CA ASP A 382 -3.54 24.43 11.82
C ASP A 382 -2.93 23.08 12.22
N VAL A 383 -1.68 22.84 11.84
CA VAL A 383 -0.96 21.61 12.22
C VAL A 383 -0.49 21.79 13.64
N ASN A 384 -1.04 21.01 14.58
CA ASN A 384 -0.66 21.04 15.98
C ASN A 384 -0.77 19.65 16.61
N PHE A 385 0.38 19.03 16.89
CA PHE A 385 0.46 17.74 17.59
C PHE A 385 1.80 17.60 18.32
N CYS A 386 1.90 16.62 19.20
CA CYS A 386 3.14 16.30 19.92
C CYS A 386 3.70 14.97 19.42
N TRP A 387 5.00 14.93 19.10
CA TRP A 387 5.69 13.72 18.70
C TRP A 387 6.98 13.56 19.49
N ASN A 388 7.15 12.45 20.21
CA ASN A 388 8.32 12.18 21.06
C ASN A 388 8.71 13.38 21.96
N SER A 389 7.71 13.96 22.62
CA SER A 389 7.84 15.16 23.49
C SER A 389 8.23 16.47 22.77
N LYS A 390 8.24 16.51 21.44
CA LYS A 390 8.39 17.74 20.66
C LYS A 390 7.04 18.20 20.12
N VAL A 391 6.72 19.49 20.32
CA VAL A 391 5.51 20.11 19.76
C VAL A 391 5.75 20.51 18.30
N CYS A 392 5.02 19.89 17.40
CA CYS A 392 4.94 20.25 15.99
C CYS A 392 3.74 21.19 15.79
N SER A 393 4.02 22.50 15.72
CA SER A 393 2.99 23.52 15.47
C SER A 393 3.39 24.48 14.36
N PHE A 394 2.58 24.57 13.31
CA PHE A 394 2.71 25.52 12.20
C PHE A 394 1.42 25.61 11.37
N ILE A 395 1.26 26.74 10.67
CA ILE A 395 0.14 26.94 9.74
C ILE A 395 0.51 26.37 8.37
N LEU A 396 -0.40 25.62 7.75
CA LEU A 396 -0.20 24.96 6.47
C LEU A 396 -1.33 25.27 5.47
N PHE A 397 -0.95 25.48 4.22
CA PHE A 397 -1.86 25.62 3.08
C PHE A 397 -1.50 24.61 1.98
N PRO A 398 -2.22 23.48 1.87
CA PRO A 398 -2.05 22.55 0.77
C PRO A 398 -2.65 23.03 -0.54
N ILE A 399 -1.87 22.90 -1.62
CA ILE A 399 -2.28 23.19 -3.00
C ILE A 399 -2.04 21.98 -3.88
N LEU A 400 -3.13 21.46 -4.41
CA LEU A 400 -3.18 20.17 -5.13
C LEU A 400 -2.88 20.28 -6.62
N SER A 401 -3.02 21.49 -7.17
CA SER A 401 -2.61 21.83 -8.53
C SER A 401 -2.39 23.33 -8.64
N SER A 402 -1.62 23.76 -9.64
CA SER A 402 -1.33 25.17 -9.92
C SER A 402 -2.58 26.05 -10.14
N ARG A 403 -3.76 25.46 -10.33
CA ARG A 403 -5.03 26.20 -10.52
C ARG A 403 -5.44 27.05 -9.31
N GLY A 404 -4.89 26.78 -8.12
CA GLY A 404 -5.13 27.58 -6.91
C GLY A 404 -4.15 28.75 -6.71
N LEU A 405 -3.16 28.90 -7.59
CA LEU A 405 -2.12 29.92 -7.52
C LEU A 405 -2.30 30.93 -8.65
N CYS A 406 -2.41 32.20 -8.30
CA CYS A 406 -2.23 33.31 -9.24
C CYS A 406 -0.93 34.04 -8.91
N SER A 407 -0.05 34.17 -9.90
CA SER A 407 1.19 34.96 -9.86
C SER A 407 0.92 36.43 -10.08
#